data_AF-A0A7C1CD29-F1
#
_entry.id   AF-A0A7C1CD29-F1
#
_cell.length_a   1.000
_cell.length_b   1.000
_cell.length_c   1.000
_cell.angle_alpha   90.00
_cell.angle_beta   90.00
_cell.angle_gamma   90.00
#
_symmetry.space_group_name_H-M   'P 1'
#
loop_
_entity.id
_entity.type
_entity.pdbx_description
1 polymer ?
#
loop_
_entity_poly.entity_id
_entity_poly.type
_entity_poly.pdbx_seq_one_letter_code
_entity_poly.pdbx_strand_id
1 'polypeptide(L)'
;MRPSFLKRMERFNKGLEILEELRNYEIDKFLTDLKLLSIAERNIQVCTEFIVDFSSYILSKLKVEVPETYREIIRKVREEGIIDENLEKSCRKSLG
;
A
#
# COMPACT_ATOMS: atom_id res chain seq x y z
N MET A 1 -2.63 -1.34 -19.89
CA MET A 1 -2.56 -0.58 -18.61
C MET A 1 -2.03 0.82 -18.93
N ARG A 2 -2.52 1.90 -18.31
CA ARG A 2 -2.05 3.27 -18.65
C ARG A 2 -0.57 3.42 -18.24
N PRO A 3 0.32 4.05 -19.04
CA PRO A 3 1.74 4.22 -18.70
C PRO A 3 1.98 4.88 -17.33
N SER A 4 1.07 5.75 -16.89
CA SER A 4 1.11 6.37 -15.57
C SER A 4 0.96 5.36 -14.42
N PHE A 5 0.22 4.27 -14.63
CA PHE A 5 0.03 3.24 -13.61
C PHE A 5 1.26 2.35 -13.44
N LEU A 6 1.94 2.02 -14.55
CA LEU A 6 3.21 1.28 -14.51
C LEU A 6 4.28 2.02 -13.70
N LYS A 7 4.41 3.34 -13.91
CA LYS A 7 5.31 4.18 -13.10
C LYS A 7 4.98 4.16 -11.60
N ARG A 8 3.70 4.02 -11.25
CA ARG A 8 3.28 3.93 -9.85
C ARG A 8 3.60 2.56 -9.25
N MET A 9 3.46 1.50 -10.04
CA MET A 9 3.89 0.15 -9.63
C MET A 9 5.40 0.08 -9.45
N GLU A 10 6.19 0.72 -10.32
CA GLU A 10 7.65 0.84 -10.15
C GLU A 10 8.00 1.54 -8.83
N ARG A 11 7.30 2.64 -8.50
CA ARG A 11 7.48 3.35 -7.22
C ARG A 11 7.08 2.49 -6.02
N PHE A 12 6.01 1.71 -6.12
CA PHE A 12 5.60 0.76 -5.10
C PHE A 12 6.69 -0.28 -4.85
N ASN A 13 7.19 -0.92 -5.91
CA ASN A 13 8.27 -1.90 -5.81
C ASN A 13 9.53 -1.29 -5.18
N LYS A 14 9.91 -0.07 -5.61
CA LYS A 14 11.07 0.59 -5.04
C LYS A 14 10.87 0.96 -3.56
N GLY A 15 9.66 1.35 -3.19
CA GLY A 15 9.30 1.60 -1.80
C GLY A 15 9.44 0.36 -0.94
N LEU A 16 8.96 -0.80 -1.42
CA LEU A 16 9.14 -2.08 -0.73
C LEU A 16 10.61 -2.47 -0.57
N GLU A 17 11.42 -2.32 -1.62
CA GLU A 17 12.87 -2.57 -1.54
C GLU A 17 13.52 -1.72 -0.43
N ILE A 18 13.22 -0.42 -0.39
CA ILE A 18 13.75 0.48 0.64
C ILE A 18 13.28 0.05 2.04
N LEU A 19 12.01 -0.31 2.20
CA LEU A 19 11.49 -0.78 3.49
C LEU A 19 12.18 -2.08 3.94
N GLU A 20 12.44 -3.01 3.04
CA GLU A 20 13.20 -4.22 3.33
C GLU A 20 14.67 -3.93 3.68
N GLU A 21 15.30 -2.97 3.00
CA GLU A 21 16.65 -2.51 3.36
C GLU A 21 16.69 -1.93 4.79
N LEU A 22 15.68 -1.14 5.16
CA LEU A 22 15.57 -0.54 6.50
C LEU A 22 15.42 -1.56 7.62
N ARG A 23 14.88 -2.76 7.33
CA ARG A 23 14.78 -3.85 8.33
C ARG A 23 16.13 -4.40 8.79
N ASN A 24 17.22 -4.08 8.08
CA ASN A 24 18.57 -4.53 8.44
C ASN A 24 19.29 -3.60 9.42
N TYR A 25 18.69 -2.45 9.76
CA TYR A 25 19.26 -1.55 10.76
C TYR A 25 18.94 -2.05 12.17
N GLU A 26 19.89 -1.88 13.10
CA GLU A 26 19.64 -2.11 14.52
C GLU A 26 18.50 -1.21 15.01
N ILE A 27 17.65 -1.76 15.90
CA ILE A 27 16.44 -1.06 16.35
C ILE A 27 16.74 0.29 17.00
N ASP A 28 17.79 0.37 17.83
CA ASP A 28 18.17 1.62 18.50
C ASP A 28 18.63 2.68 17.51
N LYS A 29 19.35 2.28 16.46
CA LYS A 29 19.76 3.16 15.37
C LYS A 29 18.55 3.63 14.56
N PHE A 30 17.62 2.73 14.24
CA PHE A 30 16.41 3.07 13.51
C PHE A 30 15.53 4.07 14.27
N LEU A 31 15.37 3.89 15.58
CA LEU A 31 14.53 4.75 16.42
C LEU A 31 15.14 6.12 16.71
N THR A 32 16.46 6.26 16.60
CA THR A 32 17.16 7.53 16.90
C THR A 32 17.55 8.32 15.65
N ASP A 33 17.60 7.69 14.47
CA ASP A 33 17.90 8.36 13.22
C ASP A 33 16.63 8.88 12.53
N LEU A 34 16.37 10.18 12.67
CA LEU A 34 15.22 10.87 12.06
C LEU A 34 15.15 10.70 10.53
N LYS A 35 16.29 10.51 9.84
CA LYS A 35 16.29 10.28 8.40
C LYS A 35 15.73 8.90 8.08
N LEU A 36 16.15 7.86 8.83
CA LEU A 36 15.63 6.51 8.64
C LEU A 36 14.12 6.45 8.91
N LEU A 37 13.67 7.11 9.98
CA LEU A 37 12.23 7.23 10.27
C LEU A 37 11.46 7.93 9.15
N SER A 38 11.95 9.09 8.67
CA SER A 38 11.30 9.83 7.59
C SER A 38 11.25 9.05 6.28
N ILE A 39 12.31 8.28 5.97
CA ILE A 39 12.35 7.40 4.81
C ILE A 39 11.33 6.27 4.98
N ALA A 40 11.26 5.64 6.15
CA ALA A 40 10.30 4.58 6.43
C ALA A 40 8.86 5.07 6.27
N GLU A 41 8.50 6.17 6.95
CA GLU A 41 7.17 6.77 6.91
C GLU A 41 6.74 7.08 5.47
N ARG A 42 7.61 7.74 4.70
CA ARG A 42 7.30 8.09 3.31
C ARG A 42 7.09 6.86 2.44
N ASN A 43 7.93 5.84 2.57
CA ASN A 43 7.80 4.63 1.75
C ASN A 43 6.58 3.79 2.15
N ILE A 44 6.23 3.73 3.44
CA ILE A 44 4.96 3.15 3.91
C ILE A 44 3.77 3.88 3.26
N GLN A 45 3.75 5.21 3.33
CA GLN A 45 2.67 6.00 2.73
C GLN A 45 2.54 5.72 1.22
N VAL A 46 3.64 5.75 0.47
CA VAL A 46 3.65 5.48 -0.97
C VAL A 46 3.11 4.07 -1.27
N CYS A 47 3.51 3.07 -0.48
CA CYS A 47 3.06 1.70 -0.68
C CYS A 47 1.56 1.56 -0.41
N THR A 48 1.10 2.14 0.70
CA THR A 48 -0.31 2.13 1.13
C THR A 48 -1.21 2.85 0.12
N GLU A 49 -0.83 4.03 -0.37
CA GLU A 49 -1.56 4.76 -1.41
C GLU A 49 -1.68 3.95 -2.71
N PHE A 50 -0.62 3.24 -3.10
CA PHE A 50 -0.66 2.40 -4.29
C PHE A 50 -1.63 1.21 -4.14
N ILE A 51 -1.65 0.54 -2.99
CA ILE A 51 -2.57 -0.57 -2.72
C ILE A 51 -4.02 -0.11 -2.89
N VAL A 52 -4.37 1.06 -2.35
CA VAL A 52 -5.71 1.62 -2.48
C VAL A 52 -6.03 1.96 -3.93
N ASP A 53 -5.12 2.64 -4.62
CA ASP A 53 -5.39 3.06 -5.99
C ASP A 53 -5.44 1.89 -6.98
N PHE A 54 -4.68 0.83 -6.70
CA PHE A 54 -4.79 -0.42 -7.45
C PHE A 54 -6.11 -1.12 -7.16
N SER A 55 -6.55 -1.15 -5.91
CA SER A 55 -7.85 -1.70 -5.51
C SER A 55 -9.01 -0.98 -6.21
N SER A 56 -9.01 0.35 -6.17
CA SER A 56 -9.96 1.20 -6.90
C SER A 56 -9.91 0.96 -8.41
N TYR A 57 -8.71 0.81 -8.98
CA TYR A 57 -8.55 0.48 -10.39
C TYR A 57 -9.18 -0.86 -10.74
N ILE A 58 -8.96 -1.91 -9.94
CA ILE A 58 -9.55 -3.23 -10.16
C ILE A 58 -11.07 -3.16 -10.12
N LEU A 59 -11.66 -2.54 -9.08
CA LEU A 59 -13.12 -2.37 -8.96
C LEU A 59 -13.70 -1.64 -10.19
N SER A 60 -13.06 -0.55 -10.62
CA SER A 60 -13.45 0.19 -11.83
C SER A 60 -13.41 -0.69 -13.09
N LYS A 61 -12.42 -1.58 -13.21
CA LYS A 61 -12.32 -2.53 -14.34
C LYS A 61 -13.39 -3.62 -14.31
N LEU A 62 -13.83 -4.02 -13.12
CA LEU A 62 -14.94 -4.94 -12.93
C LEU A 62 -16.31 -4.26 -13.07
N LYS A 63 -16.35 -2.94 -13.32
CA LYS A 63 -17.57 -2.12 -13.35
C LYS A 63 -18.35 -2.16 -12.03
N VAL A 64 -17.63 -2.33 -10.93
CA VAL A 64 -18.14 -2.26 -9.57
C VAL A 64 -18.00 -0.82 -9.09
N GLU A 65 -18.97 -0.35 -8.30
CA GLU A 65 -18.91 0.96 -7.65
C GLU A 65 -17.66 1.06 -6.77
N VAL A 66 -16.93 2.18 -6.89
CA VAL A 66 -15.70 2.44 -6.13
C VAL A 66 -16.07 3.30 -4.92
N PRO A 67 -15.93 2.81 -3.68
CA PRO A 67 -16.21 3.59 -2.48
C PRO A 67 -15.27 4.80 -2.33
N GLU A 68 -15.69 5.79 -1.54
CA GLU A 68 -14.91 7.02 -1.34
C GLU A 68 -13.76 6.87 -0.33
N THR A 69 -13.90 5.96 0.65
CA THR A 69 -12.92 5.79 1.71
C THR A 69 -12.02 4.59 1.46
N TYR A 70 -10.76 4.69 1.88
CA TYR A 70 -9.77 3.64 1.68
C TYR A 70 -10.19 2.31 2.33
N ARG A 71 -10.78 2.39 3.53
CA ARG A 71 -11.27 1.21 4.26
C ARG A 71 -12.38 0.50 3.51
N GLU A 72 -13.33 1.25 2.97
CA GLU A 72 -14.44 0.68 2.21
C GLU A 72 -13.98 0.14 0.84
N ILE A 73 -12.99 0.77 0.19
CA ILE A 73 -12.38 0.25 -1.04
C ILE A 73 -11.81 -1.16 -0.79
N ILE A 74 -11.01 -1.36 0.25
CA ILE A 74 -10.42 -2.67 0.57
C ILE A 74 -11.50 -3.69 0.93
N ARG A 75 -12.51 -3.28 1.72
CA ARG A 75 -13.65 -4.14 2.05
C ARG A 75 -14.38 -4.59 0.80
N LYS A 76 -14.65 -3.67 -0.13
CA LYS A 76 -15.34 -3.97 -1.39
C LYS A 76 -14.55 -4.94 -2.25
N VAL A 77 -13.23 -4.78 -2.34
CA VAL A 77 -12.36 -5.75 -3.04
C VAL A 77 -12.44 -7.15 -2.44
N ARG A 78 -12.56 -7.28 -1.09
CA ARG A 78 -12.81 -8.57 -0.45
C ARG A 78 -14.19 -9.12 -0.75
N GLU A 79 -15.23 -8.28 -0.72
CA GLU A 79 -16.61 -8.69 -1.03
C GLU A 79 -16.75 -9.22 -2.47
N GLU A 80 -15.99 -8.67 -3.41
CA GLU A 80 -15.89 -9.18 -4.79
C GLU A 80 -14.98 -10.43 -4.93
N GLY A 81 -14.43 -10.95 -3.83
CA GLY A 81 -13.63 -12.18 -3.82
C GLY A 81 -12.21 -12.06 -4.38
N ILE A 82 -11.70 -10.82 -4.55
CA ILE A 82 -10.37 -10.57 -5.15
C ILE A 82 -9.24 -10.81 -4.13
N ILE A 83 -9.53 -10.53 -2.86
CA ILE A 83 -8.62 -10.79 -1.72
C ILE A 83 -9.36 -11.58 -0.65
N ASP A 84 -8.61 -12.32 0.17
CA ASP A 84 -9.16 -13.02 1.32
C ASP A 84 -9.28 -12.13 2.57
N GLU A 85 -9.91 -12.66 3.63
CA GLU A 85 -10.11 -11.95 4.88
C GLU A 85 -8.78 -11.61 5.60
N ASN A 86 -7.75 -12.45 5.44
CA ASN A 86 -6.45 -12.24 6.07
C ASN A 86 -5.72 -11.04 5.46
N LEU A 87 -5.79 -10.92 4.13
CA LEU A 87 -5.22 -9.81 3.41
C LEU A 87 -6.03 -8.52 3.66
N GLU A 88 -7.36 -8.59 3.72
CA GLU A 88 -8.21 -7.45 4.12
C GLU A 88 -7.78 -6.90 5.49
N LYS A 89 -7.63 -7.78 6.49
CA LYS A 89 -7.18 -7.41 7.84
C LYS A 89 -5.79 -6.77 7.84
N SER A 90 -4.88 -7.30 7.03
CA SER A 90 -3.51 -6.77 6.93
C SER A 90 -3.50 -5.37 6.31
N CYS A 91 -4.19 -5.18 5.19
CA CYS A 91 -4.33 -3.87 4.54
C CYS A 91 -4.97 -2.83 5.46
N ARG A 92 -6.03 -3.20 6.18
CA ARG A 92 -6.72 -2.28 7.10
C ARG A 92 -5.83 -1.83 8.26
N LYS A 93 -4.92 -2.68 8.76
CA LYS A 93 -3.95 -2.28 9.79
C LYS A 93 -2.94 -1.25 9.27
N SER A 94 -2.54 -1.36 8.00
CA SER A 94 -1.59 -0.45 7.36
C SER A 94 -2.21 0.89 6.92
N LEU A 95 -3.55 0.98 6.86
CA LEU A 95 -4.28 2.14 6.35
C LEU A 95 -4.72 3.15 7.42
N GLY A 96 -4.63 2.80 8.71
CA GLY A 96 -5.20 3.61 9.80
C GLY A 96 -6.68 3.31 10.09
#